data_AF-A0A8S1LNU7-F1
#
_entry.id   AF-A0A8S1LNU7-F1
#
_cell.length_a   1.000
_cell.length_b   1.000
_cell.length_c   1.000
_cell.angle_alpha   90.00
_cell.angle_beta   90.00
_cell.angle_gamma   90.00
#
_symmetry.space_group_name_H-M   'P 1'
#
loop_
_entity.id
_entity.type
_entity.pdbx_description
1 polymer ?
#
loop_
_entity_poly.entity_id
_entity_poly.type
_entity_poly.pdbx_seq_one_letter_code
_entity_poly.pdbx_strand_id
1 'polypeptide(L)'
;MNENICQYCKMIFESNEQLANHVKRFCINSDYGNSNKLEQKHDYVTKSGYAELKPSVKQQDPPSVKNQDQIKSNLKTNDDDFKNLENAVLTKREDELIDQIDKLKQDRQQMRVVNDQDEHIYSILLQEVELKMEREFQCRIEKEQIRKVINEIDSWKMSVLEEQKKQILEKLLVKREDLKNKQLQLIEDIRIYTRGHKTFFSMEQAQRITDNRIIASAQYSEAKYNQLEYLDAERNRILDNLERIKLGDFGEVRRGESSKNSIRNSQQTLNDQSQIRNHQNYEEIARMKEKIAQDAQRLDQLKREQMERVDRLKTARPQSHLSNQGIDELQQLKNDY
;
A
#
# COMPACT_ATOMS: atom_id res chain seq x y z
N MET A 1 -3.06 23.74 5.25
CA MET A 1 -2.91 24.45 6.54
C MET A 1 -3.17 25.92 6.24
N ASN A 2 -4.13 26.56 6.90
CA ASN A 2 -4.40 27.98 6.68
C ASN A 2 -3.34 28.78 7.43
N GLU A 3 -2.47 29.47 6.70
CA GLU A 3 -1.43 30.31 7.28
C GLU A 3 -2.06 31.63 7.78
N ASN A 4 -1.87 31.96 9.06
CA ASN A 4 -2.41 33.19 9.65
C ASN A 4 -1.46 34.36 9.33
N ILE A 5 -1.59 34.93 8.12
CA ILE A 5 -0.72 36.00 7.62
C ILE A 5 -1.42 37.35 7.74
N CYS A 6 -0.72 38.34 8.30
CA CYS A 6 -1.21 39.72 8.31
C CYS A 6 -1.15 40.33 6.91
N GLN A 7 -2.29 40.81 6.41
CA GLN A 7 -2.41 41.36 5.05
C GLN A 7 -1.61 42.64 4.82
N TYR A 8 -1.29 43.39 5.89
CA TYR A 8 -0.64 44.70 5.79
C TYR A 8 0.88 44.64 5.95
N CYS A 9 1.40 43.81 6.86
CA CYS A 9 2.85 43.68 7.11
C CYS A 9 3.45 42.33 6.66
N LYS A 10 2.61 41.42 6.15
CA LYS A 10 2.97 40.07 5.67
C LYS A 10 3.67 39.16 6.70
N MET A 11 3.58 39.48 7.99
CA MET A 11 4.05 38.60 9.05
C MET A 11 3.14 37.39 9.23
N ILE A 12 3.74 36.23 9.51
CA ILE A 12 3.05 34.95 9.73
C ILE A 12 2.96 34.69 11.24
N PHE A 13 1.78 34.28 11.71
CA PHE A 13 1.51 34.03 13.12
C PHE A 13 1.11 32.57 13.36
N GLU A 14 1.49 32.02 14.51
CA GLU A 14 1.22 30.62 14.85
C GLU A 14 -0.26 30.41 15.22
N SER A 15 -0.94 31.45 15.70
CA SER A 15 -2.36 31.40 16.06
C SER A 15 -3.15 32.59 15.51
N ASN A 16 -4.46 32.38 15.35
CA ASN A 16 -5.38 33.43 14.88
C ASN A 16 -5.55 34.55 15.93
N GLU A 17 -5.40 34.23 17.22
CA GLU A 17 -5.41 35.21 18.32
C GLU A 17 -4.19 36.14 18.29
N GLN A 18 -3.01 35.61 17.96
CA GLN A 18 -1.80 36.43 17.79
C GLN A 18 -1.93 37.38 16.60
N LEU A 19 -2.47 36.90 15.48
CA LEU A 19 -2.76 37.74 14.31
C LEU A 19 -3.75 38.86 14.66
N ALA A 20 -4.82 38.55 15.39
CA ALA A 20 -5.83 39.54 15.80
C ALA A 20 -5.24 40.61 16.74
N ASN A 21 -4.37 40.21 17.68
CA ASN A 21 -3.67 41.15 18.57
C ASN A 21 -2.71 42.05 17.78
N HIS A 22 -1.92 41.45 16.87
CA HIS A 22 -1.02 42.18 15.99
C HIS A 22 -1.76 43.23 15.16
N VAL A 23 -2.84 42.86 14.45
CA VAL A 23 -3.64 43.78 13.63
C VAL A 23 -4.19 44.94 14.47
N LYS A 24 -4.66 44.66 15.69
CA LYS A 24 -5.28 45.65 16.56
C LYS A 24 -4.27 46.63 17.19
N ARG A 25 -3.09 46.16 17.57
CA ARG A 25 -2.16 46.94 18.40
C ARG A 25 -0.86 47.32 17.71
N PHE A 26 -0.32 46.49 16.82
CA PHE A 26 1.08 46.61 16.37
C PHE A 26 1.25 46.71 14.85
N CYS A 27 0.19 46.54 14.10
CA CYS A 27 0.23 46.67 12.65
C CYS A 27 0.39 48.14 12.23
N ILE A 28 0.88 48.37 11.01
CA ILE A 28 1.22 49.71 10.47
C ILE A 28 0.03 50.70 10.54
N ASN A 29 -1.20 50.19 10.53
CA ASN A 29 -2.42 51.01 10.63
C ASN A 29 -2.92 51.24 12.07
N SER A 30 -2.27 50.65 13.08
CA SER A 30 -2.65 50.82 14.49
C SER A 30 -2.17 52.16 15.06
N ASP A 31 -2.78 52.58 16.17
CA ASP A 31 -2.40 53.80 16.88
C ASP A 31 -0.98 53.78 17.46
N TYR A 32 -0.39 52.59 17.64
CA TYR A 32 0.98 52.42 18.17
C TYR A 32 2.01 52.12 17.07
N GLY A 33 1.59 51.67 15.89
CA GLY A 33 2.47 51.43 14.74
C GLY A 33 2.80 52.71 13.94
N ASN A 34 2.01 53.77 14.11
CA ASN A 34 2.21 55.05 13.42
C ASN A 34 2.88 56.07 14.37
N SER A 35 4.19 56.30 14.16
CA SER A 35 5.02 57.20 14.98
C SER A 35 4.41 58.60 15.15
N ASN A 36 3.77 59.14 14.10
CA ASN A 36 3.17 60.47 14.13
C ASN A 36 1.95 60.56 15.07
N LYS A 37 1.17 59.47 15.19
CA LYS A 37 0.01 59.42 16.11
C LYS A 37 0.44 59.27 17.57
N LEU A 38 1.57 58.60 17.81
CA LEU A 38 2.13 58.39 19.14
C LEU A 38 2.72 59.69 19.69
N GLU A 39 3.46 60.44 18.87
CA GLU A 39 3.99 61.76 19.24
C GLU A 39 2.87 62.75 19.59
N GLN A 40 1.77 62.77 18.82
CA GLN A 40 0.63 63.63 19.12
C GLN A 40 -0.03 63.37 20.48
N LYS A 41 -0.07 62.11 20.94
CA LYS A 41 -0.61 61.76 22.27
C LYS A 41 0.34 62.17 23.40
N HIS A 42 1.65 62.09 23.17
CA HIS A 42 2.64 62.48 24.17
C HIS A 42 2.63 64.01 24.40
N ASP A 43 2.51 64.80 23.34
CA ASP A 43 2.44 66.27 23.43
C ASP A 43 1.23 66.79 24.20
N TYR A 44 0.09 66.08 24.14
CA TYR A 44 -1.12 66.47 24.86
C TYR A 44 -0.99 66.27 26.38
N VAL A 45 -0.32 65.21 26.82
CA VAL A 45 -0.11 64.92 28.25
C VAL A 45 0.91 65.88 28.87
N THR A 46 1.92 66.30 28.11
CA THR A 46 3.03 67.11 28.64
C THR A 46 2.66 68.59 28.80
N LYS A 47 1.72 69.12 27.99
CA LYS A 47 1.31 70.54 28.05
C LYS A 47 0.26 70.88 29.12
N SER A 48 -0.39 69.89 29.72
CA SER A 48 -1.46 70.12 30.71
C SER A 48 -0.97 70.21 32.17
N GLY A 49 0.32 69.97 32.46
CA GLY A 49 0.81 69.71 33.82
C GLY A 49 1.42 70.89 34.59
N TYR A 50 1.65 72.06 33.97
CA TYR A 50 2.31 73.19 34.63
C TYR A 50 1.48 74.47 34.59
N ALA A 51 0.68 74.69 35.63
CA ALA A 51 0.08 75.98 35.94
C ALA A 51 0.98 76.72 36.96
N GLU A 52 1.59 77.82 36.52
CA GLU A 52 2.42 78.72 37.32
C GLU A 52 1.62 79.37 38.47
N LEU A 53 2.10 79.22 39.71
CA LEU A 53 1.65 79.97 40.88
C LEU A 53 2.44 81.29 41.01
N LYS A 54 1.77 82.43 40.84
CA LYS A 54 2.28 83.77 41.23
C LYS A 54 1.65 84.19 42.57
N PRO A 55 2.43 84.64 43.57
CA PRO A 55 1.87 85.36 44.71
C PRO A 55 1.88 86.88 44.44
N SER A 56 0.71 87.50 44.61
CA SER A 56 0.51 88.96 44.56
C SER A 56 0.40 89.48 46.00
N VAL A 57 1.46 90.11 46.51
CA VAL A 57 1.44 90.83 47.79
C VAL A 57 1.23 92.30 47.49
N LYS A 58 0.04 92.82 47.81
CA LYS A 58 -0.28 94.26 47.78
C LYS A 58 0.23 94.90 49.08
N GLN A 59 1.22 95.77 48.98
CA GLN A 59 1.52 96.79 50.00
C GLN A 59 0.44 97.88 49.94
N GLN A 60 -0.14 98.21 51.09
CA GLN A 60 -0.95 99.41 51.30
C GLN A 60 -0.25 100.27 52.35
N ASP A 61 0.03 101.53 51.99
CA ASP A 61 0.47 102.59 52.88
C ASP A 61 -0.67 103.04 53.82
N PRO A 62 -0.40 103.44 55.07
CA PRO A 62 -1.42 103.97 55.97
C PRO A 62 -1.57 105.49 55.83
N PRO A 63 -2.77 106.05 56.04
CA PRO A 63 -2.96 107.50 56.11
C PRO A 63 -2.67 108.03 57.53
N SER A 64 -2.08 109.22 57.53
CA SER A 64 -1.91 110.14 58.64
C SER A 64 -3.25 110.47 59.34
N VAL A 65 -3.29 110.53 60.68
CA VAL A 65 -3.80 111.65 61.50
C VAL A 65 -3.69 111.36 63.02
N LYS A 66 -2.85 112.16 63.68
CA LYS A 66 -2.97 112.83 65.00
C LYS A 66 -3.72 112.13 66.16
N ASN A 67 -2.97 111.63 67.15
CA ASN A 67 -3.20 111.81 68.61
C ASN A 67 -2.05 111.14 69.40
N GLN A 68 -1.10 111.93 69.91
CA GLN A 68 0.25 111.47 70.26
C GLN A 68 0.39 110.74 71.61
N ASP A 69 -0.62 110.78 72.49
CA ASP A 69 -0.58 110.10 73.79
C ASP A 69 -1.39 108.80 73.86
N GLN A 70 -2.23 108.50 72.86
CA GLN A 70 -2.81 107.15 72.66
C GLN A 70 -1.91 106.23 71.83
N ILE A 71 -0.89 106.77 71.15
CA ILE A 71 0.02 106.00 70.30
C ILE A 71 0.98 105.14 71.13
N LYS A 72 1.38 105.54 72.34
CA LYS A 72 2.28 104.72 73.18
C LYS A 72 1.59 103.53 73.83
N SER A 73 0.30 103.65 74.19
CA SER A 73 -0.50 102.51 74.67
C SER A 73 -0.89 101.61 73.51
N ASN A 74 -1.32 102.18 72.37
CA ASN A 74 -1.70 101.42 71.19
C ASN A 74 -0.49 100.76 70.49
N LEU A 75 0.72 101.34 70.52
CA LEU A 75 1.94 100.69 70.03
C LEU A 75 2.33 99.51 70.90
N LYS A 76 2.16 99.58 72.23
CA LYS A 76 2.43 98.45 73.12
C LYS A 76 1.44 97.31 72.92
N THR A 77 0.15 97.61 72.85
CA THR A 77 -0.85 96.57 72.52
C THR A 77 -0.70 96.06 71.09
N ASN A 78 -0.38 96.91 70.11
CA ASN A 78 -0.13 96.47 68.74
C ASN A 78 1.17 95.65 68.60
N ASP A 79 2.22 95.93 69.37
CA ASP A 79 3.45 95.12 69.42
C ASP A 79 3.18 93.76 70.08
N ASP A 80 2.42 93.74 71.17
CA ASP A 80 2.02 92.49 71.83
C ASP A 80 1.10 91.67 70.91
N ASP A 81 0.18 92.30 70.19
CA ASP A 81 -0.65 91.67 69.17
C ASP A 81 0.17 91.17 67.97
N PHE A 82 1.19 91.91 67.53
CA PHE A 82 2.10 91.48 66.46
C PHE A 82 2.94 90.28 66.88
N LYS A 83 3.46 90.27 68.12
CA LYS A 83 4.17 89.13 68.69
C LYS A 83 3.26 87.92 68.88
N ASN A 84 2.01 88.14 69.29
CA ASN A 84 1.02 87.07 69.38
C ASN A 84 0.68 86.50 68.00
N LEU A 85 0.58 87.34 66.97
CA LEU A 85 0.35 86.92 65.59
C LEU A 85 1.57 86.18 65.02
N GLU A 86 2.78 86.68 65.27
CA GLU A 86 4.04 86.04 64.87
C GLU A 86 4.19 84.68 65.53
N ASN A 87 3.95 84.58 66.85
CA ASN A 87 3.91 83.30 67.55
C ASN A 87 2.82 82.37 67.00
N ALA A 88 1.62 82.88 66.69
CA ALA A 88 0.55 82.07 66.11
C ALA A 88 0.88 81.57 64.68
N VAL A 89 1.64 82.35 63.90
CA VAL A 89 2.14 81.94 62.59
C VAL A 89 3.26 80.90 62.73
N LEU A 90 4.16 81.08 63.70
CA LEU A 90 5.22 80.12 64.00
C LEU A 90 4.63 78.79 64.49
N THR A 91 3.68 78.81 65.41
CA THR A 91 3.00 77.58 65.86
C THR A 91 2.24 76.89 64.74
N LYS A 92 1.52 77.64 63.87
CA LYS A 92 0.88 77.04 62.70
C LYS A 92 1.87 76.40 61.73
N ARG A 93 3.03 77.03 61.53
CA ARG A 93 4.09 76.48 60.69
C ARG A 93 4.73 75.24 61.31
N GLU A 94 4.90 75.23 62.64
CA GLU A 94 5.33 74.05 63.38
C GLU A 94 4.29 72.92 63.28
N ASP A 95 3.00 73.22 63.44
CA ASP A 95 1.90 72.27 63.28
C ASP A 95 1.87 71.69 61.85
N GLU A 96 2.01 72.53 60.81
CA GLU A 96 2.10 72.08 59.41
C GLU A 96 3.33 71.18 59.15
N LEU A 97 4.46 71.46 59.81
CA LEU A 97 5.66 70.63 59.72
C LEU A 97 5.46 69.29 60.45
N ILE A 98 4.76 69.29 61.59
CA ILE A 98 4.40 68.07 62.33
C ILE A 98 3.46 67.21 61.47
N ASP A 99 2.44 67.80 60.86
CA ASP A 99 1.52 67.11 59.96
C ASP A 99 2.25 66.49 58.75
N GLN A 100 3.21 67.22 58.16
CA GLN A 100 4.04 66.68 57.08
C GLN A 100 4.91 65.52 57.53
N ILE A 101 5.51 65.60 58.73
CA ILE A 101 6.31 64.53 59.31
C ILE A 101 5.43 63.28 59.56
N ASP A 102 4.23 63.47 60.09
CA ASP A 102 3.34 62.35 60.39
C ASP A 102 2.77 61.72 59.12
N LYS A 103 2.49 62.52 58.09
CA LYS A 103 2.16 62.02 56.75
C LYS A 103 3.29 61.19 56.15
N LEU A 104 4.54 61.68 56.20
CA LEU A 104 5.71 60.92 55.71
C LEU A 104 5.94 59.62 56.49
N LYS A 105 5.66 59.60 57.80
CA LYS A 105 5.69 58.36 58.60
C LYS A 105 4.61 57.37 58.16
N GLN A 106 3.38 57.85 57.91
CA GLN A 106 2.28 57.03 57.39
C GLN A 106 2.61 56.46 56.01
N ASP A 107 3.09 57.30 55.08
CA ASP A 107 3.51 56.87 53.74
C ASP A 107 4.63 55.84 53.81
N ARG A 108 5.62 56.03 54.70
CA ARG A 108 6.70 55.05 54.91
C ARG A 108 6.18 53.72 55.49
N GLN A 109 5.19 53.77 56.36
CA GLN A 109 4.58 52.56 56.90
C GLN A 109 3.75 51.83 55.84
N GLN A 110 3.00 52.57 55.03
CA GLN A 110 2.21 52.04 53.92
C GLN A 110 3.11 51.39 52.86
N MET A 111 4.21 52.05 52.48
CA MET A 111 5.22 51.50 51.56
C MET A 111 5.82 50.19 52.08
N ARG A 112 6.07 50.06 53.39
CA ARG A 112 6.55 48.81 53.97
C ARG A 112 5.52 47.69 53.86
N VAL A 113 4.27 47.97 54.19
CA VAL A 113 3.19 46.97 54.08
C VAL A 113 2.98 46.53 52.63
N VAL A 114 3.04 47.45 51.67
CA VAL A 114 2.92 47.13 50.24
C VAL A 114 4.11 46.27 49.79
N ASN A 115 5.34 46.63 50.18
CA ASN A 115 6.52 45.81 49.86
C ASN A 115 6.41 44.39 50.44
N ASP A 116 5.96 44.25 51.69
CA ASP A 116 5.78 42.94 52.32
C ASP A 116 4.70 42.10 51.59
N GLN A 117 3.63 42.75 51.12
CA GLN A 117 2.59 42.10 50.31
C GLN A 117 3.12 41.68 48.93
N ASP A 118 3.88 42.55 48.27
CA ASP A 118 4.48 42.27 46.96
C ASP A 118 5.48 41.11 47.08
N GLU A 119 6.36 41.11 48.09
CA GLU A 119 7.29 40.00 48.35
C GLU A 119 6.54 38.69 48.58
N HIS A 120 5.43 38.71 49.32
CA HIS A 120 4.59 37.54 49.51
C HIS A 120 3.97 37.04 48.20
N ILE A 121 3.44 37.95 47.37
CA ILE A 121 2.89 37.62 46.04
C ILE A 121 3.98 37.04 45.14
N TYR A 122 5.18 37.63 45.13
CA TYR A 122 6.31 37.10 44.37
C TYR A 122 6.68 35.69 44.81
N SER A 123 6.70 35.41 46.12
CA SER A 123 6.95 34.08 46.64
C SER A 123 5.91 33.05 46.17
N ILE A 124 4.63 33.42 46.16
CA ILE A 124 3.55 32.54 45.67
C ILE A 124 3.72 32.27 44.18
N LEU A 125 3.92 33.33 43.38
CA LEU A 125 4.09 33.21 41.93
C LEU A 125 5.32 32.35 41.57
N LEU A 126 6.42 32.49 42.32
CA LEU A 126 7.61 31.68 42.12
C LEU A 126 7.30 30.19 42.35
N GLN A 127 6.61 29.87 43.45
CA GLN A 127 6.20 28.51 43.77
C GLN A 127 5.25 27.92 42.71
N GLU A 128 4.32 28.71 42.19
CA GLU A 128 3.43 28.28 41.09
C GLU A 128 4.21 27.96 39.81
N VAL A 129 5.22 28.78 39.47
CA VAL A 129 6.09 28.53 38.32
C VAL A 129 6.90 27.25 38.50
N GLU A 130 7.48 27.03 39.67
CA GLU A 130 8.22 25.81 40.00
C GLU A 130 7.33 24.57 39.89
N LEU A 131 6.12 24.60 40.46
CA LEU A 131 5.15 23.50 40.37
C LEU A 131 4.71 23.25 38.93
N LYS A 132 4.53 24.31 38.13
CA LYS A 132 4.20 24.17 36.71
C LYS A 132 5.34 23.53 35.92
N MET A 133 6.58 23.96 36.17
CA MET A 133 7.76 23.37 35.55
C MET A 133 7.93 21.89 35.91
N GLU A 134 7.69 21.53 37.18
CA GLU A 134 7.76 20.14 37.62
C GLU A 134 6.71 19.26 36.94
N ARG A 135 5.46 19.74 36.84
CA ARG A 135 4.40 19.04 36.08
C ARG A 135 4.74 18.89 34.60
N GLU A 136 5.27 19.94 33.97
CA GLU A 136 5.69 19.85 32.57
C GLU A 136 6.83 18.84 32.38
N PHE A 137 7.76 18.77 33.33
CA PHE A 137 8.83 17.78 33.31
C PHE A 137 8.31 16.35 33.46
N GLN A 138 7.39 16.11 34.40
CA GLN A 138 6.71 14.82 34.57
C GLN A 138 5.96 14.41 33.30
N CYS A 139 5.17 15.32 32.70
CA CYS A 139 4.50 15.07 31.42
C CYS A 139 5.48 14.70 30.29
N ARG A 140 6.67 15.31 30.25
CA ARG A 140 7.70 14.95 29.26
C ARG A 140 8.26 13.55 29.50
N ILE A 141 8.50 13.18 30.76
CA ILE A 141 8.95 11.83 31.13
C ILE A 141 7.89 10.79 30.74
N GLU A 142 6.63 11.02 31.11
CA GLU A 142 5.52 10.12 30.78
C GLU A 142 5.37 9.96 29.27
N LYS A 143 5.43 11.06 28.51
CA LYS A 143 5.39 11.01 27.04
C LYS A 143 6.55 10.19 26.46
N GLU A 144 7.74 10.28 27.06
CA GLU A 144 8.88 9.48 26.63
C GLU A 144 8.72 8.00 26.97
N GLN A 145 8.19 7.68 28.15
CA GLN A 145 7.88 6.30 28.54
C GLN A 145 6.81 5.69 27.62
N ILE A 146 5.74 6.44 27.31
CA ILE A 146 4.71 6.01 26.36
C ILE A 146 5.32 5.73 24.99
N ARG A 147 6.22 6.60 24.49
CA ARG A 147 6.91 6.38 23.22
C ARG A 147 7.77 5.12 23.23
N LYS A 148 8.50 4.85 24.32
CA LYS A 148 9.27 3.61 24.47
C LYS A 148 8.38 2.37 24.41
N VAL A 149 7.28 2.36 25.16
CA VAL A 149 6.32 1.24 25.19
C VAL A 149 5.68 1.03 23.81
N ILE A 150 5.33 2.10 23.09
CA ILE A 150 4.81 1.99 21.72
C ILE A 150 5.84 1.32 20.80
N ASN A 151 7.10 1.77 20.84
CA ASN A 151 8.17 1.20 20.01
C ASN A 151 8.44 -0.27 20.36
N GLU A 152 8.39 -0.65 21.65
CA GLU A 152 8.52 -2.03 22.09
C GLU A 152 7.38 -2.92 21.57
N ILE A 153 6.13 -2.43 21.65
CA ILE A 153 4.95 -3.13 21.11
C ILE A 153 5.07 -3.32 19.60
N ASP A 154 5.49 -2.30 18.86
CA ASP A 154 5.62 -2.37 17.41
C ASP A 154 6.76 -3.31 16.99
N SER A 155 7.91 -3.27 17.69
CA SER A 155 9.00 -4.22 17.50
C SER A 155 8.55 -5.66 17.76
N TRP A 156 7.81 -5.90 18.84
CA TRP A 156 7.27 -7.22 19.17
C TRP A 156 6.29 -7.72 18.11
N LYS A 157 5.34 -6.87 17.67
CA LYS A 157 4.39 -7.22 16.60
C LYS A 157 5.11 -7.58 15.30
N MET A 158 6.14 -6.82 14.92
CA MET A 158 6.92 -7.11 13.71
C MET A 158 7.65 -8.45 13.83
N SER A 159 8.29 -8.72 14.98
CA SER A 159 8.98 -9.99 15.23
C SER A 159 8.01 -11.19 15.17
N VAL A 160 6.82 -11.07 15.75
CA VAL A 160 5.78 -12.12 15.69
C VAL A 160 5.33 -12.36 14.25
N LEU A 161 5.09 -11.31 13.48
CA LEU A 161 4.68 -11.42 12.07
C LEU A 161 5.77 -12.06 11.20
N GLU A 162 7.03 -11.70 11.42
CA GLU A 162 8.19 -12.28 10.74
C GLU A 162 8.31 -13.78 11.02
N GLU A 163 8.21 -14.17 12.29
CA GLU A 163 8.27 -15.58 12.70
C GLU A 163 7.09 -16.38 12.13
N GLN A 164 5.87 -15.83 12.14
CA GLN A 164 4.72 -16.47 11.49
C GLN A 164 4.94 -16.67 9.99
N LYS A 165 5.45 -15.65 9.27
CA LYS A 165 5.76 -15.77 7.84
C LYS A 165 6.84 -16.81 7.59
N LYS A 166 7.88 -16.85 8.42
CA LYS A 166 8.96 -17.85 8.35
C LYS A 166 8.40 -19.27 8.50
N GLN A 167 7.55 -19.52 9.48
CA GLN A 167 6.91 -20.83 9.68
C GLN A 167 6.01 -21.22 8.50
N ILE A 168 5.29 -20.27 7.91
CA ILE A 168 4.46 -20.52 6.71
C ILE A 168 5.36 -20.89 5.52
N LEU A 169 6.45 -20.15 5.31
CA LEU A 169 7.41 -20.43 4.24
C LEU A 169 8.05 -21.80 4.41
N GLU A 170 8.44 -22.16 5.62
CA GLU A 170 9.00 -23.49 5.93
C GLU A 170 7.99 -24.61 5.63
N LYS A 171 6.73 -24.46 6.06
CA LYS A 171 5.64 -25.39 5.71
C LYS A 171 5.44 -25.51 4.19
N LEU A 172 5.56 -24.40 3.45
CA LEU A 172 5.45 -24.40 1.99
C LEU A 172 6.66 -25.09 1.33
N LEU A 173 7.87 -24.90 1.85
CA LEU A 173 9.07 -25.58 1.36
C LEU A 173 8.98 -27.10 1.56
N VAL A 174 8.53 -27.56 2.73
CA VAL A 174 8.29 -28.98 3.00
C VAL A 174 7.25 -29.55 2.02
N LYS A 175 6.10 -28.87 1.86
CA LYS A 175 5.07 -29.29 0.90
C LYS A 175 5.58 -29.32 -0.55
N ARG A 176 6.45 -28.38 -0.92
CA ARG A 176 7.05 -28.33 -2.25
C ARG A 176 7.97 -29.53 -2.47
N GLU A 177 8.82 -29.88 -1.50
CA GLU A 177 9.71 -31.03 -1.61
C GLU A 177 8.90 -32.35 -1.62
N ASP A 178 7.86 -32.46 -0.80
CA ASP A 178 6.93 -33.61 -0.84
C ASP A 178 6.27 -33.78 -2.21
N LEU A 179 5.80 -32.70 -2.82
CA LEU A 179 5.20 -32.74 -4.15
C LEU A 179 6.21 -33.12 -5.22
N LYS A 180 7.45 -32.62 -5.13
CA LYS A 180 8.55 -32.98 -6.02
C LYS A 180 8.89 -34.48 -5.89
N ASN A 181 8.94 -35.01 -4.67
CA ASN A 181 9.15 -36.44 -4.44
C ASN A 181 8.01 -37.28 -5.01
N LYS A 182 6.75 -36.88 -4.81
CA LYS A 182 5.58 -37.52 -5.44
C LYS A 182 5.65 -37.47 -6.97
N GLN A 183 6.07 -36.35 -7.54
CA GLN A 183 6.26 -36.21 -8.98
C GLN A 183 7.33 -37.16 -9.50
N LEU A 184 8.47 -37.26 -8.82
CA LEU A 184 9.55 -38.19 -9.18
C LEU A 184 9.08 -39.65 -9.12
N GLN A 185 8.31 -40.01 -8.09
CA GLN A 185 7.72 -41.33 -7.96
C GLN A 185 6.76 -41.64 -9.11
N LEU A 186 5.84 -40.72 -9.44
CA LEU A 186 4.91 -40.89 -10.56
C LEU A 186 5.63 -41.01 -11.91
N ILE A 187 6.72 -40.25 -12.12
CA ILE A 187 7.54 -40.37 -13.32
C ILE A 187 8.15 -41.77 -13.42
N GLU A 188 8.62 -42.34 -12.31
CA GLU A 188 9.17 -43.69 -12.30
C GLU A 188 8.09 -44.76 -12.52
N ASP A 189 6.92 -44.62 -11.90
CA ASP A 189 5.77 -45.50 -12.14
C ASP A 189 5.37 -45.50 -13.64
N ILE A 190 5.30 -44.32 -14.26
CA ILE A 190 5.02 -44.19 -15.70
C ILE A 190 6.10 -44.89 -16.54
N ARG A 191 7.38 -44.78 -16.15
CA ARG A 191 8.48 -45.45 -16.86
C ARG A 191 8.36 -46.97 -16.75
N ILE A 192 8.08 -47.49 -15.55
CA ILE A 192 7.88 -48.93 -15.32
C ILE A 192 6.69 -49.41 -16.15
N TYR A 193 5.55 -48.71 -16.09
CA TYR A 193 4.37 -49.05 -16.87
C TYR A 193 4.65 -49.03 -18.37
N THR A 194 5.35 -48.00 -18.87
CA THR A 194 5.71 -47.90 -20.29
C THR A 194 6.64 -49.03 -20.73
N ARG A 195 7.63 -49.41 -19.90
CA ARG A 195 8.49 -50.56 -20.18
C ARG A 195 7.68 -51.87 -20.21
N GLY A 196 6.83 -52.09 -19.20
CA GLY A 196 5.95 -53.24 -19.11
C GLY A 196 4.98 -53.35 -20.30
N HIS A 197 4.41 -52.23 -20.73
CA HIS A 197 3.53 -52.17 -21.90
C HIS A 197 4.28 -52.49 -23.19
N LYS A 198 5.52 -52.01 -23.37
CA LYS A 198 6.34 -52.35 -24.54
C LYS A 198 6.66 -53.85 -24.57
N THR A 199 7.01 -54.46 -23.44
CA THR A 199 7.27 -55.91 -23.36
C THR A 199 6.00 -56.72 -23.63
N PHE A 200 4.86 -56.31 -23.08
CA PHE A 200 3.58 -56.97 -23.30
C PHE A 200 3.18 -56.90 -24.79
N PHE A 201 3.26 -55.72 -25.39
CA PHE A 201 2.95 -55.51 -26.81
C PHE A 201 3.87 -56.34 -27.72
N SER A 202 5.18 -56.40 -27.41
CA SER A 202 6.13 -57.24 -28.15
C SER A 202 5.79 -58.73 -28.04
N MET A 203 5.36 -59.19 -26.86
CA MET A 203 4.96 -60.57 -26.63
C MET A 203 3.67 -60.91 -27.38
N GLU A 204 2.68 -60.00 -27.34
CA GLU A 204 1.44 -60.14 -28.09
C GLU A 204 1.69 -60.18 -29.60
N GLN A 205 2.59 -59.34 -30.12
CA GLN A 205 2.97 -59.36 -31.52
C GLN A 205 3.67 -60.67 -31.91
N ALA A 206 4.58 -61.19 -31.07
CA ALA A 206 5.22 -62.48 -31.28
C ALA A 206 4.20 -63.64 -31.27
N GLN A 207 3.22 -63.58 -30.38
CA GLN A 207 2.12 -64.55 -30.33
C GLN A 207 1.30 -64.51 -31.61
N ARG A 208 0.86 -63.32 -32.06
CA ARG A 208 0.11 -63.15 -33.31
C ARG A 208 0.86 -63.70 -34.53
N ILE A 209 2.18 -63.50 -34.60
CA ILE A 209 3.00 -64.07 -35.68
C ILE A 209 3.00 -65.60 -35.61
N THR A 210 3.10 -66.16 -34.41
CA THR A 210 3.08 -67.61 -34.19
C THR A 210 1.73 -68.21 -34.55
N ASP A 211 0.64 -67.60 -34.10
CA ASP A 211 -0.73 -68.01 -34.41
C ASP A 211 -0.99 -67.97 -35.92
N ASN A 212 -0.58 -66.90 -36.60
CA ASN A 212 -0.69 -66.78 -38.05
C ASN A 212 0.10 -67.89 -38.78
N ARG A 213 1.28 -68.27 -38.26
CA ARG A 213 2.08 -69.38 -38.81
C ARG A 213 1.39 -70.73 -38.63
N ILE A 214 0.77 -70.96 -37.47
CA ILE A 214 -0.01 -72.18 -37.20
C ILE A 214 -1.22 -72.24 -38.12
N ILE A 215 -1.97 -71.15 -38.27
CA ILE A 215 -3.12 -71.06 -39.18
C ILE A 215 -2.69 -71.35 -40.62
N ALA A 216 -1.62 -70.72 -41.10
CA ALA A 216 -1.11 -70.95 -42.45
C ALA A 216 -0.68 -72.41 -42.67
N SER A 217 -0.05 -73.03 -41.67
CA SER A 217 0.32 -74.45 -41.72
C SER A 217 -0.91 -75.37 -41.74
N ALA A 218 -1.94 -75.06 -40.95
CA ALA A 218 -3.19 -75.80 -40.93
C ALA A 218 -3.90 -75.71 -42.29
N GLN A 219 -4.04 -74.51 -42.84
CA GLN A 219 -4.59 -74.28 -44.19
C GLN A 219 -3.82 -75.03 -45.27
N TYR A 220 -2.48 -75.05 -45.19
CA TYR A 220 -1.67 -75.83 -46.13
C TYR A 220 -1.93 -77.34 -46.01
N SER A 221 -2.03 -77.86 -44.78
CA SER A 221 -2.33 -79.28 -44.55
C SER A 221 -3.73 -79.66 -45.01
N GLU A 222 -4.71 -78.80 -44.81
CA GLU A 222 -6.09 -78.96 -45.27
C GLU A 222 -6.15 -78.93 -46.80
N ALA A 223 -5.48 -77.96 -47.44
CA ALA A 223 -5.37 -77.90 -48.90
C ALA A 223 -4.73 -79.16 -49.49
N LYS A 224 -3.69 -79.70 -48.83
CA LYS A 224 -3.05 -80.96 -49.21
C LYS A 224 -3.98 -82.15 -49.05
N TYR A 225 -4.76 -82.20 -47.97
CA TYR A 225 -5.75 -83.26 -47.74
C TYR A 225 -6.86 -83.22 -48.80
N ASN A 226 -7.39 -82.03 -49.08
CA ASN A 226 -8.39 -81.82 -50.13
C ASN A 226 -7.85 -82.22 -51.51
N GLN A 227 -6.57 -81.93 -51.79
CA GLN A 227 -5.92 -82.38 -53.03
C GLN A 227 -5.80 -83.90 -53.10
N LEU A 228 -5.47 -84.57 -51.97
CA LEU A 228 -5.41 -86.03 -51.91
C LEU A 228 -6.79 -86.64 -52.16
N GLU A 229 -7.82 -86.12 -51.49
CA GLU A 229 -9.22 -86.55 -51.67
C GLU A 229 -9.67 -86.36 -53.12
N TYR A 230 -9.30 -85.25 -53.76
CA TYR A 230 -9.55 -85.02 -55.19
C TYR A 230 -8.87 -86.08 -56.08
N LEU A 231 -7.61 -86.39 -55.81
CA LEU A 231 -6.86 -87.41 -56.56
C LEU A 231 -7.42 -88.82 -56.35
N ASP A 232 -7.85 -89.16 -55.13
CA ASP A 232 -8.49 -90.45 -54.84
C ASP A 232 -9.86 -90.56 -55.50
N ALA A 233 -10.65 -89.48 -55.52
CA ALA A 233 -11.91 -89.43 -56.27
C ALA A 233 -11.68 -89.63 -57.78
N GLU A 234 -10.69 -88.97 -58.37
CA GLU A 234 -10.36 -89.13 -59.80
C GLU A 234 -9.78 -90.53 -60.07
N ARG A 235 -8.97 -91.10 -59.17
CA ARG A 235 -8.49 -92.48 -59.27
C ARG A 235 -9.65 -93.48 -59.27
N ASN A 236 -10.58 -93.37 -58.33
CA ASN A 236 -11.76 -94.24 -58.26
C ASN A 236 -12.62 -94.13 -59.52
N ARG A 237 -12.78 -92.90 -60.02
CA ARG A 237 -13.47 -92.65 -61.29
C ARG A 237 -12.77 -93.27 -62.49
N ILE A 238 -11.44 -93.19 -62.58
CA ILE A 238 -10.67 -93.84 -63.66
C ILE A 238 -10.84 -95.36 -63.58
N LEU A 239 -10.78 -95.94 -62.38
CA LEU A 239 -11.00 -97.38 -62.17
C LEU A 239 -12.41 -97.81 -62.59
N ASP A 240 -13.45 -97.08 -62.19
CA ASP A 240 -14.85 -97.32 -62.61
C ASP A 240 -14.99 -97.20 -64.15
N ASN A 241 -14.40 -96.17 -64.76
CA ASN A 241 -14.39 -96.02 -66.22
C ASN A 241 -13.67 -97.20 -66.91
N LEU A 242 -12.54 -97.67 -66.38
CA LEU A 242 -11.80 -98.81 -66.92
C LEU A 242 -12.61 -100.11 -66.81
N GLU A 243 -13.34 -100.31 -65.71
CA GLU A 243 -14.24 -101.45 -65.52
C GLU A 243 -15.40 -101.41 -66.53
N ARG A 244 -16.05 -100.26 -66.70
CA ARG A 244 -17.11 -100.05 -67.70
C ARG A 244 -16.62 -100.31 -69.14
N ILE A 245 -15.43 -99.83 -69.48
CA ILE A 245 -14.80 -100.09 -70.79
C ILE A 245 -14.56 -101.59 -70.97
N LYS A 246 -14.07 -102.31 -69.96
CA LYS A 246 -13.90 -103.77 -70.02
C LYS A 246 -15.22 -104.52 -70.22
N LEU A 247 -16.31 -103.99 -69.69
CA LEU A 247 -17.67 -104.52 -69.85
C LEU A 247 -18.31 -104.13 -71.19
N GLY A 248 -17.64 -103.32 -72.03
CA GLY A 248 -18.12 -102.89 -73.34
C GLY A 248 -19.10 -101.72 -73.31
N ASP A 249 -19.29 -101.08 -72.15
CA ASP A 249 -20.21 -99.95 -71.97
C ASP A 249 -19.49 -98.60 -72.11
N PHE A 250 -19.35 -98.16 -73.36
CA PHE A 250 -18.68 -96.90 -73.70
C PHE A 250 -19.57 -95.66 -73.51
N GLY A 251 -20.88 -95.83 -73.33
CA GLY A 251 -21.84 -94.73 -73.23
C GLY A 251 -21.76 -93.98 -71.90
N GLU A 252 -21.42 -94.68 -70.82
CA GLU A 252 -21.45 -94.12 -69.46
C GLU A 252 -20.08 -93.66 -68.92
N VAL A 253 -19.05 -93.59 -69.76
CA VAL A 253 -17.70 -93.15 -69.34
C VAL A 253 -17.73 -91.67 -68.93
N ARG A 254 -17.49 -91.39 -67.64
CA ARG A 254 -17.58 -90.03 -67.08
C ARG A 254 -16.32 -89.22 -67.46
N ARG A 255 -16.47 -88.05 -68.10
CA ARG A 255 -15.35 -87.13 -68.49
C ARG A 255 -14.82 -86.23 -67.37
N GLY A 256 -13.49 -86.23 -67.18
CA GLY A 256 -12.71 -85.48 -66.17
C GLY A 256 -13.19 -84.06 -65.84
N GLU A 257 -13.12 -83.63 -64.57
CA GLU A 257 -13.46 -82.25 -64.19
C GLU A 257 -12.51 -81.20 -64.76
N SER A 258 -11.24 -81.56 -65.01
CA SER A 258 -10.27 -80.68 -65.69
C SER A 258 -10.76 -80.23 -67.08
N SER A 259 -11.45 -81.13 -67.81
CA SER A 259 -12.07 -80.79 -69.10
C SER A 259 -13.26 -79.85 -68.97
N LYS A 260 -13.96 -79.84 -67.82
CA LYS A 260 -15.10 -78.94 -67.56
C LYS A 260 -14.64 -77.56 -67.09
N ASN A 261 -13.62 -77.49 -66.24
CA ASN A 261 -13.12 -76.21 -65.71
C ASN A 261 -12.41 -75.34 -66.75
N SER A 262 -11.73 -75.94 -67.74
CA SER A 262 -11.12 -75.19 -68.85
C SER A 262 -12.13 -74.38 -69.67
N ILE A 263 -13.37 -74.88 -69.79
CA ILE A 263 -14.46 -74.22 -70.55
C ILE A 263 -15.11 -73.10 -69.73
N ARG A 264 -15.14 -73.25 -68.39
CA ARG A 264 -15.77 -72.27 -67.49
C ARG A 264 -14.88 -71.04 -67.24
N ASN A 265 -13.57 -71.24 -67.04
CA ASN A 265 -12.63 -70.14 -66.84
C ASN A 265 -12.52 -69.22 -68.07
N SER A 266 -12.66 -69.77 -69.28
CA SER A 266 -12.63 -68.97 -70.52
C SER A 266 -13.88 -68.10 -70.70
N GLN A 267 -15.01 -68.43 -70.06
CA GLN A 267 -16.21 -67.59 -70.06
C GLN A 267 -16.15 -66.44 -69.03
N GLN A 268 -15.45 -66.63 -67.91
CA GLN A 268 -15.48 -65.66 -66.81
C GLN A 268 -14.57 -64.45 -67.03
N THR A 269 -13.40 -64.65 -67.66
CA THR A 269 -12.46 -63.56 -68.00
C THR A 269 -13.04 -62.52 -68.96
N LEU A 270 -14.11 -62.84 -69.68
CA LEU A 270 -14.80 -61.93 -70.59
C LEU A 270 -15.81 -61.01 -69.87
N ASN A 271 -16.29 -61.36 -68.67
CA ASN A 271 -17.28 -60.57 -67.93
C ASN A 271 -16.65 -59.47 -67.04
N ASP A 272 -15.44 -59.69 -66.51
CA ASP A 272 -14.83 -58.83 -65.50
C ASP A 272 -14.30 -57.47 -66.03
N GLN A 273 -14.16 -57.27 -67.35
CA GLN A 273 -13.77 -55.97 -67.92
C GLN A 273 -14.88 -54.90 -67.86
N SER A 274 -16.12 -55.26 -67.54
CA SER A 274 -17.27 -54.35 -67.62
C SER A 274 -17.62 -53.61 -66.31
N GLN A 275 -17.12 -54.05 -65.15
CA GLN A 275 -17.65 -53.58 -63.84
C GLN A 275 -16.76 -52.65 -63.02
N ILE A 276 -15.53 -52.35 -63.44
CA ILE A 276 -14.57 -51.57 -62.61
C ILE A 276 -14.88 -50.06 -62.55
N ARG A 277 -15.80 -49.51 -63.36
CA ARG A 277 -15.82 -48.04 -63.56
C ARG A 277 -16.66 -47.15 -62.65
N ASN A 278 -17.74 -47.57 -61.98
CA ASN A 278 -18.65 -46.58 -61.38
C ASN A 278 -19.34 -47.10 -60.11
N HIS A 279 -18.94 -46.65 -58.91
CA HIS A 279 -19.85 -46.13 -57.84
C HIS A 279 -19.24 -46.02 -56.43
N GLN A 280 -18.14 -46.71 -56.09
CA GLN A 280 -17.69 -46.76 -54.68
C GLN A 280 -16.83 -45.56 -54.22
N ASN A 281 -16.37 -44.69 -55.11
CA ASN A 281 -15.29 -43.74 -54.80
C ASN A 281 -15.75 -42.32 -54.38
N TYR A 282 -17.03 -41.95 -54.55
CA TYR A 282 -17.48 -40.57 -54.31
C TYR A 282 -17.91 -40.29 -52.85
N GLU A 283 -18.54 -41.24 -52.17
CA GLU A 283 -18.99 -41.05 -50.78
C GLU A 283 -17.82 -41.03 -49.78
N GLU A 284 -16.79 -41.85 -50.03
CA GLU A 284 -15.63 -41.93 -49.16
C GLU A 284 -14.79 -40.65 -49.19
N ILE A 285 -14.71 -40.00 -50.36
CA ILE A 285 -14.06 -38.70 -50.55
C ILE A 285 -14.84 -37.58 -49.82
N ALA A 286 -16.16 -37.63 -49.80
CA ALA A 286 -16.98 -36.65 -49.09
C ALA A 286 -16.77 -36.71 -47.57
N ARG A 287 -16.74 -37.92 -46.99
CA ARG A 287 -16.48 -38.12 -45.55
C ARG A 287 -15.08 -37.66 -45.13
N MET A 288 -14.08 -37.88 -45.98
CA MET A 288 -12.72 -37.38 -45.69
C MET A 288 -12.63 -35.85 -45.68
N LYS A 289 -13.33 -35.16 -46.59
CA LYS A 289 -13.34 -33.69 -46.61
C LYS A 289 -13.97 -33.09 -45.36
N GLU A 290 -15.06 -33.68 -44.87
CA GLU A 290 -15.72 -33.24 -43.64
C GLU A 290 -14.82 -33.41 -42.41
N LYS A 291 -14.11 -34.55 -42.32
CA LYS A 291 -13.16 -34.81 -41.24
C LYS A 291 -12.00 -33.81 -41.21
N ILE A 292 -11.46 -33.45 -42.37
CA ILE A 292 -10.40 -32.44 -42.50
C ILE A 292 -10.89 -31.05 -42.03
N ALA A 293 -12.13 -30.68 -42.34
CA ALA A 293 -12.70 -29.41 -41.91
C ALA A 293 -12.88 -29.34 -40.38
N GLN A 294 -13.31 -30.43 -39.75
CA GLN A 294 -13.45 -30.52 -38.29
C GLN A 294 -12.10 -30.42 -37.57
N ASP A 295 -11.07 -31.11 -38.08
CA ASP A 295 -9.72 -31.07 -37.49
C ASP A 295 -9.08 -29.67 -37.62
N ALA A 296 -9.36 -28.93 -38.71
CA ALA A 296 -8.90 -27.55 -38.87
C ALA A 296 -9.50 -26.61 -37.82
N GLN A 297 -10.80 -26.72 -37.54
CA GLN A 297 -11.47 -25.91 -36.51
C GLN A 297 -10.92 -26.19 -35.11
N ARG A 298 -10.65 -27.46 -34.80
CA ARG A 298 -10.06 -27.87 -33.51
C ARG A 298 -8.66 -27.29 -33.30
N LEU A 299 -7.85 -27.24 -34.36
CA LEU A 299 -6.51 -26.64 -34.32
C LEU A 299 -6.55 -25.14 -34.04
N ASP A 300 -7.49 -24.40 -34.63
CA ASP A 300 -7.64 -22.96 -34.38
C ASP A 300 -8.15 -22.63 -32.98
N GLN A 301 -8.94 -23.52 -32.37
CA GLN A 301 -9.37 -23.39 -30.97
C GLN A 301 -8.18 -23.57 -30.03
N LEU A 302 -7.35 -24.60 -30.24
CA LEU A 302 -6.14 -24.84 -29.44
C LEU A 302 -5.13 -23.69 -29.53
N LYS A 303 -4.96 -23.07 -30.71
CA LYS A 303 -4.10 -21.90 -30.87
C LYS A 303 -4.59 -20.69 -30.07
N ARG A 304 -5.91 -20.45 -30.04
CA ARG A 304 -6.50 -19.36 -29.23
C ARG A 304 -6.31 -19.59 -27.74
N GLU A 305 -6.55 -20.81 -27.25
CA GLU A 305 -6.33 -21.17 -25.85
C GLU A 305 -4.86 -21.01 -25.44
N GLN A 306 -3.92 -21.34 -26.33
CA GLN A 306 -2.50 -21.18 -26.07
C GLN A 306 -2.09 -19.70 -25.99
N MET A 307 -2.61 -18.85 -26.88
CA MET A 307 -2.39 -17.39 -26.81
C MET A 307 -2.94 -16.80 -25.51
N GLU A 308 -4.17 -17.17 -25.11
CA GLU A 308 -4.74 -16.70 -23.85
C GLU A 308 -3.91 -17.11 -22.63
N ARG A 309 -3.36 -18.34 -22.62
CA ARG A 309 -2.45 -18.77 -21.55
C ARG A 309 -1.18 -17.92 -21.50
N VAL A 310 -0.59 -17.62 -22.66
CA VAL A 310 0.62 -16.79 -22.74
C VAL A 310 0.33 -15.37 -22.24
N ASP A 311 -0.81 -14.79 -22.60
CA ASP A 311 -1.17 -13.44 -22.14
C ASP A 311 -1.48 -13.41 -20.64
N ARG A 312 -2.13 -14.43 -20.09
CA ARG A 312 -2.31 -14.58 -18.63
C ARG A 312 -0.99 -14.71 -17.90
N LEU A 313 0.00 -15.41 -18.46
CA LEU A 313 1.34 -15.53 -17.87
C LEU A 313 2.12 -14.21 -17.94
N LYS A 314 1.91 -13.39 -18.97
CA LYS A 314 2.50 -12.05 -19.08
C LYS A 314 1.89 -11.07 -18.07
N THR A 315 0.59 -11.12 -17.83
CA THR A 315 -0.10 -10.24 -16.86
C THR A 315 0.02 -10.70 -15.42
N ALA A 316 0.26 -12.00 -15.16
CA ALA A 316 0.49 -12.54 -13.82
C ALA A 316 1.93 -12.35 -13.31
N ARG A 317 2.84 -11.80 -14.10
CA ARG A 317 4.19 -11.42 -13.65
C ARG A 317 4.07 -10.07 -12.92
N PRO A 318 4.31 -9.99 -11.60
CA PRO A 318 4.34 -8.70 -10.92
C PRO A 318 5.43 -7.85 -11.60
N GLN A 319 5.10 -6.62 -12.00
CA GLN A 319 6.11 -5.65 -12.39
C GLN A 319 7.05 -5.48 -11.18
N SER A 320 8.20 -6.12 -11.25
CA SER A 320 9.30 -5.92 -10.33
C SER A 320 9.86 -4.52 -10.56
N HIS A 321 9.24 -3.52 -9.97
CA HIS A 321 9.79 -2.17 -9.82
C HIS A 321 11.13 -2.16 -9.06
N LEU A 322 11.57 -3.30 -8.52
CA LEU A 322 12.86 -3.50 -7.86
C LEU A 322 14.04 -3.73 -8.84
N SER A 323 13.80 -3.90 -10.15
CA SER A 323 14.88 -4.19 -11.11
C SER A 323 15.67 -2.96 -11.56
N ASN A 324 15.07 -1.76 -11.50
CA ASN A 324 15.72 -0.56 -12.03
C ASN A 324 16.53 0.20 -10.96
N GLN A 325 16.11 0.16 -9.69
CA GLN A 325 16.89 0.78 -8.61
C GLN A 325 18.27 0.11 -8.41
N GLY A 326 18.35 -1.22 -8.53
CA GLY A 326 19.63 -1.93 -8.42
C GLY A 326 20.59 -1.71 -9.60
N ILE A 327 20.07 -1.37 -10.78
CA ILE A 327 20.90 -1.05 -11.96
C ILE A 327 21.41 0.40 -11.88
N ASP A 328 20.58 1.33 -11.41
CA ASP A 328 20.98 2.74 -11.22
C ASP A 328 22.03 2.91 -10.11
N GLU A 329 21.93 2.15 -8.99
CA GLU A 329 22.95 2.14 -7.93
C GLU A 329 24.29 1.55 -8.41
N LEU A 330 24.26 0.52 -9.27
CA LEU A 330 25.48 -0.05 -9.87
C LEU A 330 26.11 0.87 -10.93
N GLN A 331 25.32 1.74 -11.56
CA GLN A 331 25.85 2.75 -12.48
C GLN A 331 26.44 3.96 -11.77
N GLN A 332 25.92 4.34 -10.59
CA GLN A 332 26.54 5.38 -9.76
C GLN A 332 27.89 4.92 -9.18
N LEU A 333 27.98 3.68 -8.68
CA LEU A 333 29.24 3.12 -8.15
C LEU A 333 30.36 2.97 -9.20
N LYS A 334 30.01 2.93 -10.49
CA LYS A 334 30.99 2.86 -11.59
C LYS A 334 31.56 4.22 -11.98
N ASN A 335 30.90 5.33 -11.64
CA ASN A 335 31.36 6.68 -11.95
C ASN A 335 32.16 7.33 -10.80
N ASP A 336 32.17 6.71 -9.62
CA ASP A 336 32.89 7.18 -8.43
C ASP A 336 34.27 6.48 -8.23
N TYR A 337 34.73 5.70 -9.21
CA TYR A 337 36.10 5.18 -9.36
C TYR A 337 36.68 5.67 -10.69
#